data_AF-A0A564GU61-F1
#
_entry.id   AF-A0A564GU61-F1
#
_cell.length_a   1.000
_cell.length_b   1.000
_cell.length_c   1.000
_cell.angle_alpha   90.00
_cell.angle_beta   90.00
_cell.angle_gamma   90.00
#
_symmetry.space_group_name_H-M   'P 1'
#
loop_
_entity.id
_entity.type
_entity.pdbx_description
1 polymer ?
#
loop_
_entity_poly.entity_id
_entity_poly.type
_entity_poly.pdbx_seq_one_letter_code
_entity_poly.pdbx_strand_id
1 'polypeptide(L)'
;MKASNDLQNAQTVYLHQGEVLTRAGEVIFQRLGLPVSRLTFPAIWLTVRFTTLDVPQTIVPRIVRLMQRWRAAGNQVVGLQVDFDAATYQLADYAQFLQQLRQQLPPEFALGVTGLLDWAKTGDIATLNALAVDELVVQSYQGRHTVANYQDYLPALSRLRIPFKLGLVQNGSRDRQAEMQLNDSPYYRGTVVFMLNPARR
;
A
#
# COMPACT_ATOMS: atom_id res chain seq x y z
N MET A 1 19.24 -12.98 0.80
CA MET A 1 18.99 -12.28 -0.49
C MET A 1 19.68 -10.93 -0.39
N LYS A 2 20.68 -10.63 -1.23
CA LYS A 2 21.30 -9.29 -1.23
C LYS A 2 20.25 -8.33 -1.80
N ALA A 3 19.84 -7.33 -1.02
CA ALA A 3 19.02 -6.23 -1.50
C ALA A 3 19.70 -5.65 -2.75
N SER A 4 18.94 -5.38 -3.82
CA SER A 4 19.44 -4.56 -4.93
C SER A 4 19.96 -3.24 -4.38
N ASN A 5 20.86 -2.54 -5.09
CA ASN A 5 21.36 -1.23 -4.66
C ASN A 5 20.20 -0.26 -4.28
N ASP A 6 19.06 -0.41 -4.96
CA ASP A 6 17.83 0.35 -4.72
C ASP A 6 17.23 0.19 -3.30
N LEU A 7 17.54 -0.90 -2.60
CA LEU A 7 17.01 -1.19 -1.27
C LEU A 7 18.01 -0.93 -0.14
N GLN A 8 19.28 -0.60 -0.44
CA GLN A 8 20.33 -0.47 0.58
C GLN A 8 20.03 0.60 1.64
N ASN A 9 19.37 1.68 1.24
CA ASN A 9 19.03 2.80 2.12
C ASN A 9 17.54 2.84 2.50
N ALA A 10 16.78 1.77 2.22
CA ALA A 10 15.36 1.73 2.50
C ALA A 10 15.10 1.70 4.02
N GLN A 11 14.50 2.77 4.53
CA GLN A 11 14.05 2.85 5.93
C GLN A 11 12.80 2.00 6.18
N THR A 12 12.03 1.72 5.13
CA THR A 12 10.80 0.94 5.20
C THR A 12 10.69 0.08 3.95
N VAL A 13 10.29 -1.18 4.12
CA VAL A 13 10.00 -2.10 3.02
C VAL A 13 8.56 -2.57 3.09
N TYR A 14 7.88 -2.51 1.94
CA TYR A 14 6.54 -3.05 1.73
C TYR A 14 6.69 -4.42 1.08
N LEU A 15 6.52 -5.47 1.87
CA LEU A 15 6.78 -6.84 1.45
C LEU A 15 5.47 -7.48 1.02
N HIS A 16 5.31 -7.74 -0.28
CA HIS A 16 4.19 -8.54 -0.76
C HIS A 16 4.25 -9.96 -0.18
N GLN A 17 3.17 -10.37 0.49
CA GLN A 17 3.11 -11.61 1.27
C GLN A 17 1.88 -12.48 0.99
N GLY A 18 1.01 -12.05 0.09
CA GLY A 18 -0.10 -12.86 -0.34
C GLY A 18 -1.18 -12.08 -1.05
N GLU A 19 -2.17 -12.85 -1.49
CA GLU A 19 -3.33 -12.38 -2.20
C GLU A 19 -4.59 -12.97 -1.57
N VAL A 20 -5.63 -12.13 -1.46
CA VAL A 20 -7.00 -12.56 -1.20
C VAL A 20 -7.72 -12.51 -2.53
N LEU A 21 -8.00 -13.69 -3.08
CA LEU A 21 -8.54 -13.85 -4.43
C LEU A 21 -9.65 -14.87 -4.49
N THR A 22 -10.50 -14.76 -5.51
CA THR A 22 -11.53 -15.74 -5.80
C THR A 22 -10.96 -16.84 -6.71
N ARG A 23 -10.96 -18.08 -6.24
CA ARG A 23 -10.54 -19.26 -7.01
C ARG A 23 -11.64 -20.30 -6.99
N ALA A 24 -12.11 -20.71 -8.17
CA ALA A 24 -13.20 -21.68 -8.31
C ALA A 24 -14.46 -21.32 -7.50
N GLY A 25 -14.79 -20.03 -7.41
CA GLY A 25 -15.96 -19.51 -6.67
C GLY A 25 -15.72 -19.27 -5.18
N GLU A 26 -14.57 -19.66 -4.62
CA GLU A 26 -14.25 -19.46 -3.21
C GLU A 26 -13.21 -18.35 -3.02
N VAL A 27 -13.42 -17.49 -2.02
CA VAL A 27 -12.43 -16.50 -1.63
C VAL A 27 -11.40 -17.14 -0.72
N ILE A 28 -10.14 -17.14 -1.14
CA ILE A 28 -9.03 -17.76 -0.43
C ILE A 28 -7.91 -16.76 -0.13
N PHE A 29 -7.17 -17.00 0.95
CA PHE A 29 -5.88 -16.36 1.17
C PHE A 29 -4.75 -17.25 0.66
N GLN A 30 -4.11 -16.82 -0.43
CA GLN A 30 -2.92 -17.44 -1.01
C GLN A 30 -1.67 -16.74 -0.46
N ARG A 31 -0.86 -17.46 0.30
CA ARG A 31 0.43 -16.94 0.77
C ARG A 31 1.41 -16.88 -0.39
N LEU A 32 2.01 -15.72 -0.60
CA LEU A 32 3.03 -15.47 -1.63
C LEU A 32 4.25 -14.79 -0.98
N GLY A 33 5.24 -14.45 -1.80
CA GLY A 33 6.42 -13.71 -1.37
C GLY A 33 7.44 -14.55 -0.59
N LEU A 34 8.28 -13.85 0.18
CA LEU A 34 9.37 -14.47 0.92
C LEU A 34 8.87 -15.36 2.06
N PRO A 35 9.57 -16.46 2.38
CA PRO A 35 9.36 -17.16 3.63
C PRO A 35 9.70 -16.26 4.82
N VAL A 36 8.96 -16.44 5.92
CA VAL A 36 9.20 -15.73 7.19
C VAL A 36 10.66 -15.93 7.60
N SER A 37 11.37 -14.82 7.73
CA SER A 37 12.78 -14.78 8.13
C SER A 37 13.07 -13.43 8.77
N ARG A 38 14.19 -13.31 9.48
CA ARG A 38 14.66 -12.02 9.98
C ARG A 38 15.27 -11.21 8.82
N LEU A 39 14.78 -10.00 8.61
CA LEU A 39 15.35 -9.04 7.66
C LEU A 39 16.10 -7.93 8.41
N THR A 40 16.96 -7.22 7.70
CA THR A 40 17.79 -6.12 8.25
C THR A 40 17.17 -4.74 8.03
N PHE A 41 15.92 -4.67 7.57
CA PHE A 41 15.24 -3.39 7.33
C PHE A 41 14.71 -2.80 8.65
N PRO A 42 14.79 -1.46 8.83
CA PRO A 42 14.30 -0.83 10.06
C PRO A 42 12.80 -0.99 10.30
N ALA A 43 12.00 -1.04 9.23
CA ALA A 43 10.55 -1.18 9.32
C ALA A 43 9.99 -1.98 8.13
N ILE A 44 8.99 -2.81 8.40
CA ILE A 44 8.34 -3.66 7.40
C ILE A 44 6.83 -3.51 7.48
N TRP A 45 6.22 -3.24 6.34
CA TRP A 45 4.79 -3.46 6.11
C TRP A 45 4.61 -4.79 5.37
N LEU A 46 3.61 -5.58 5.74
CA LEU A 46 3.21 -6.72 4.92
C LEU A 46 2.12 -6.26 3.96
N THR A 47 2.39 -6.35 2.67
CA THR A 47 1.41 -6.02 1.63
C THR A 47 0.63 -7.26 1.25
N VAL A 48 -0.70 -7.17 1.31
CA VAL A 48 -1.62 -8.19 0.82
C VAL A 48 -2.48 -7.56 -0.26
N ARG A 49 -2.52 -8.17 -1.44
CA ARG A 49 -3.38 -7.71 -2.52
C ARG A 49 -4.76 -8.36 -2.41
N PHE A 50 -5.81 -7.57 -2.52
CA PHE A 50 -7.19 -8.03 -2.52
C PHE A 50 -7.75 -7.91 -3.94
N THR A 51 -8.52 -8.89 -4.38
CA THR A 51 -9.26 -8.82 -5.66
C THR A 51 -10.77 -8.76 -5.43
N THR A 52 -11.21 -8.73 -4.19
CA THR A 52 -12.61 -8.63 -3.76
C THR A 52 -12.67 -7.97 -2.38
N LEU A 53 -13.77 -7.27 -2.10
CA LEU A 53 -14.10 -6.73 -0.77
C LEU A 53 -14.89 -7.71 0.10
N ASP A 54 -15.50 -8.74 -0.52
CA ASP A 54 -16.25 -9.79 0.16
C ASP A 54 -15.31 -10.83 0.78
N VAL A 55 -14.64 -10.44 1.86
CA VAL A 55 -13.61 -11.24 2.51
C VAL A 55 -14.22 -12.08 3.64
N PRO A 56 -14.16 -13.43 3.58
CA PRO A 56 -14.62 -14.28 4.67
C PRO A 56 -13.92 -13.95 5.99
N GLN A 57 -14.67 -13.99 7.09
CA GLN A 57 -14.17 -13.68 8.45
C GLN A 57 -12.97 -14.56 8.87
N THR A 58 -12.77 -15.72 8.22
CA THR A 58 -11.65 -16.61 8.49
C THR A 58 -10.31 -16.13 7.90
N ILE A 59 -10.33 -15.19 6.94
CA ILE A 59 -9.12 -14.72 6.24
C ILE A 59 -8.33 -13.73 7.07
N VAL A 60 -8.97 -12.72 7.67
CA VAL A 60 -8.26 -11.68 8.44
C VAL A 60 -7.42 -12.28 9.57
N PRO A 61 -7.92 -13.25 10.38
CA PRO A 61 -7.10 -13.94 11.37
C PRO A 61 -5.86 -14.65 10.78
N ARG A 62 -5.92 -15.14 9.53
CA ARG A 62 -4.76 -15.76 8.85
C ARG A 62 -3.70 -14.72 8.51
N ILE A 63 -4.10 -13.53 8.08
CA ILE A 63 -3.20 -12.40 7.80
C ILE A 63 -2.58 -11.90 9.09
N VAL A 64 -3.36 -11.76 10.17
CA VAL A 64 -2.87 -11.38 11.51
C VAL A 64 -1.82 -12.37 12.01
N ARG A 65 -2.08 -13.68 11.91
CA ARG A 65 -1.08 -14.70 12.26
C ARG A 65 0.20 -14.59 11.44
N LEU A 66 0.11 -14.23 10.16
CA LEU A 66 1.29 -14.00 9.32
C LEU A 66 2.11 -12.80 9.83
N MET A 67 1.48 -11.67 10.14
CA MET A 67 2.16 -10.50 10.71
C MET A 67 2.83 -10.82 12.06
N GLN A 68 2.14 -11.55 12.93
CA GLN A 68 2.70 -11.98 14.21
C GLN A 68 3.91 -12.89 14.04
N ARG A 69 3.89 -13.80 13.05
CA ARG A 69 5.05 -14.65 12.74
C ARG A 69 6.24 -13.86 12.22
N TRP A 70 6.00 -12.85 11.38
CA TRP A 70 7.05 -11.93 10.93
C TRP A 70 7.65 -11.16 12.12
N ARG A 71 6.81 -10.65 13.04
CA ARG A 71 7.27 -9.99 14.27
C ARG A 71 8.08 -10.94 15.16
N ALA A 72 7.61 -12.16 15.38
CA ALA A 72 8.29 -13.18 16.17
C ALA A 72 9.64 -13.62 15.59
N ALA A 73 9.85 -13.47 14.28
CA ALA A 73 11.15 -13.68 13.64
C ALA A 73 12.16 -12.53 13.88
N GLY A 74 11.83 -11.54 14.70
CA GLY A 74 12.70 -10.42 15.07
C GLY A 74 12.64 -9.23 14.12
N ASN A 75 11.53 -9.08 13.39
CA ASN A 75 11.28 -7.95 12.49
C ASN A 75 10.44 -6.87 13.16
N GLN A 76 10.72 -5.61 12.85
CA GLN A 76 9.84 -4.49 13.18
C GLN A 76 8.71 -4.41 12.15
N VAL A 77 7.62 -5.16 12.41
CA VAL A 77 6.42 -5.14 11.59
C VAL A 77 5.54 -3.96 11.99
N VAL A 78 5.37 -3.00 11.08
CA VAL A 78 4.54 -1.80 11.27
C VAL A 78 3.06 -2.14 11.16
N GLY A 79 2.68 -2.89 10.11
CA GLY A 79 1.28 -3.11 9.83
C GLY A 79 1.00 -3.86 8.53
N LEU A 80 -0.28 -3.87 8.17
CA LEU A 80 -0.81 -4.42 6.93
C LEU A 80 -0.98 -3.29 5.92
N GLN A 81 -0.40 -3.43 4.73
CA GLN A 81 -0.79 -2.61 3.58
C GLN A 81 -1.74 -3.40 2.68
N VAL A 82 -2.93 -2.86 2.45
CA VAL A 82 -3.90 -3.39 1.50
C VAL A 82 -3.61 -2.80 0.12
N ASP A 83 -3.31 -3.67 -0.82
CA ASP A 83 -3.27 -3.33 -2.24
C ASP A 83 -4.59 -3.78 -2.87
N PHE A 84 -5.45 -2.82 -3.20
CA PHE A 84 -6.74 -3.10 -3.83
C PHE A 84 -6.90 -2.16 -5.02
N ASP A 85 -7.11 -2.75 -6.20
CA ASP A 85 -7.42 -2.00 -7.42
C ASP A 85 -8.91 -1.65 -7.42
N ALA A 86 -9.31 -0.73 -6.54
CA ALA A 86 -10.67 -0.22 -6.53
C ALA A 86 -10.86 0.67 -7.75
N ALA A 87 -11.79 0.29 -8.64
CA ALA A 87 -12.35 1.25 -9.56
C ALA A 87 -12.91 2.44 -8.76
N THR A 88 -12.67 3.66 -9.23
CA THR A 88 -12.97 4.92 -8.51
C THR A 88 -14.42 5.04 -8.02
N TYR A 89 -15.35 4.32 -8.66
CA TYR A 89 -16.77 4.27 -8.27
C TYR A 89 -17.10 3.40 -7.05
N GLN A 90 -16.12 2.70 -6.45
CA GLN A 90 -16.31 1.81 -5.29
C GLN A 90 -15.64 2.34 -4.00
N LEU A 91 -15.31 3.64 -3.93
CA LEU A 91 -14.58 4.19 -2.77
C LEU A 91 -15.35 4.09 -1.45
N ALA A 92 -16.68 4.21 -1.49
CA ALA A 92 -17.53 4.06 -0.30
C ALA A 92 -17.52 2.62 0.24
N ASP A 93 -17.70 1.62 -0.63
CA ASP A 93 -17.62 0.20 -0.27
C ASP A 93 -16.24 -0.14 0.27
N TYR A 94 -15.19 0.43 -0.35
CA TYR A 94 -13.82 0.27 0.12
C TYR A 94 -13.61 0.90 1.51
N ALA A 95 -14.15 2.09 1.77
CA ALA A 95 -14.10 2.72 3.09
C ALA A 95 -14.79 1.87 4.16
N GLN A 96 -15.96 1.31 3.86
CA GLN A 96 -16.66 0.39 4.77
C GLN A 96 -15.85 -0.89 5.03
N PHE A 97 -15.27 -1.48 4.00
CA PHE A 97 -14.37 -2.63 4.12
C PHE A 97 -13.18 -2.30 5.04
N LEU A 98 -12.52 -1.16 4.84
CA LEU A 98 -11.39 -0.74 5.67
C LEU A 98 -11.79 -0.50 7.13
N GLN A 99 -12.98 0.03 7.38
CA GLN A 99 -13.50 0.18 8.75
C GLN A 99 -13.66 -1.18 9.44
N GLN A 100 -14.23 -2.17 8.75
CA GLN A 100 -14.38 -3.53 9.27
C GLN A 100 -13.02 -4.23 9.46
N LEU A 101 -12.08 -4.01 8.54
CA LEU A 101 -10.73 -4.55 8.63
C LEU A 101 -9.99 -3.94 9.83
N ARG A 102 -10.10 -2.62 10.04
CA ARG A 102 -9.49 -1.92 11.17
C ARG A 102 -9.98 -2.45 12.52
N GLN A 103 -11.25 -2.82 12.63
CA GLN A 103 -11.84 -3.42 13.84
C GLN A 103 -11.30 -4.84 14.12
N GLN A 104 -10.96 -5.59 13.07
CA GLN A 104 -10.43 -6.96 13.19
C GLN A 104 -8.90 -6.99 13.37
N LEU A 105 -8.20 -5.93 12.99
CA LEU A 105 -6.75 -5.83 13.07
C LEU A 105 -6.32 -5.43 14.50
N PRO A 106 -5.41 -6.17 15.16
CA PRO A 106 -4.89 -5.79 16.47
C PRO A 106 -4.39 -4.34 16.48
N PRO A 107 -4.65 -3.56 17.54
CA PRO A 107 -4.41 -2.11 17.56
C PRO A 107 -2.94 -1.75 17.44
N GLU A 108 -2.02 -2.68 17.74
CA GLU A 108 -0.59 -2.44 17.58
C GLU A 108 -0.10 -2.51 16.13
N PHE A 109 -0.90 -3.04 15.19
CA PHE A 109 -0.59 -3.04 13.77
C PHE A 109 -1.31 -1.89 13.08
N ALA A 110 -0.57 -1.11 12.32
CA ALA A 110 -1.12 -0.06 11.46
C ALA A 110 -1.85 -0.67 10.25
N LEU A 111 -2.82 0.06 9.71
CA LEU A 111 -3.52 -0.26 8.46
C LEU A 111 -3.17 0.77 7.41
N GLY A 112 -2.50 0.35 6.34
CA GLY A 112 -2.15 1.18 5.20
C GLY A 112 -2.88 0.72 3.95
N VAL A 113 -2.99 1.61 2.97
CA VAL A 113 -3.59 1.29 1.67
C VAL A 113 -2.78 1.88 0.54
N THR A 114 -2.84 1.27 -0.63
CA THR A 114 -2.46 1.93 -1.88
C THR A 114 -3.71 2.49 -2.57
N GLY A 115 -3.62 3.68 -3.14
CA GLY A 115 -4.70 4.32 -3.90
C GLY A 115 -4.21 4.88 -5.22
N LEU A 116 -5.10 5.02 -6.20
CA LEU A 116 -4.77 5.60 -7.52
C LEU A 116 -4.79 7.13 -7.46
N LEU A 117 -4.04 7.79 -8.35
CA LEU A 117 -3.98 9.25 -8.44
C LEU A 117 -5.33 9.92 -8.74
N ASP A 118 -6.19 9.25 -9.51
CA ASP A 118 -7.47 9.80 -9.92
C ASP A 118 -8.43 9.97 -8.74
N TRP A 119 -8.30 9.18 -7.66
CA TRP A 119 -9.06 9.35 -6.41
C TRP A 119 -8.94 10.77 -5.86
N ALA A 120 -7.76 11.39 -5.95
CA ALA A 120 -7.54 12.75 -5.48
C ALA A 120 -8.21 13.83 -6.35
N LYS A 121 -8.48 13.51 -7.63
CA LYS A 121 -9.00 14.45 -8.64
C LYS A 121 -10.51 14.34 -8.85
N THR A 122 -11.08 13.13 -8.87
CA THR A 122 -12.46 12.87 -9.34
C THR A 122 -13.47 12.54 -8.24
N GLY A 123 -13.07 12.15 -7.04
CA GLY A 123 -14.02 11.55 -6.09
C GLY A 123 -13.63 11.70 -4.62
N ASP A 124 -13.75 12.93 -4.12
CA ASP A 124 -13.92 13.27 -2.71
C ASP A 124 -12.71 13.06 -1.76
N ILE A 125 -11.84 14.08 -1.72
CA ILE A 125 -10.82 14.23 -0.67
C ILE A 125 -11.41 14.10 0.74
N ALA A 126 -12.68 14.44 0.98
CA ALA A 126 -13.29 14.23 2.29
C ALA A 126 -13.45 12.73 2.59
N THR A 127 -13.91 11.94 1.61
CA THR A 127 -13.94 10.47 1.72
C THR A 127 -12.53 9.90 1.93
N LEU A 128 -11.53 10.36 1.18
CA LEU A 128 -10.15 9.92 1.40
C LEU A 128 -9.66 10.26 2.80
N ASN A 129 -9.98 11.45 3.32
CA ASN A 129 -9.63 11.88 4.67
C ASN A 129 -10.40 11.16 5.77
N ALA A 130 -11.48 10.45 5.44
CA ALA A 130 -12.29 9.68 6.36
C ALA A 130 -11.91 8.18 6.40
N LEU A 131 -10.99 7.73 5.55
CA LEU A 131 -10.55 6.34 5.54
C LEU A 131 -9.95 5.96 6.90
N ALA A 132 -10.34 4.78 7.41
CA ALA A 132 -9.87 4.24 8.68
C ALA A 132 -8.45 3.65 8.56
N VAL A 133 -7.50 4.44 8.08
CA VAL A 133 -6.13 4.02 7.74
C VAL A 133 -5.10 4.95 8.37
N ASP A 134 -3.94 4.40 8.67
CA ASP A 134 -2.77 5.08 9.22
C ASP A 134 -1.82 5.60 8.13
N GLU A 135 -1.87 5.02 6.91
CA GLU A 135 -1.06 5.45 5.77
C GLU A 135 -1.77 5.26 4.42
N LEU A 136 -1.72 6.28 3.56
CA LEU A 136 -2.12 6.20 2.15
C LEU A 136 -0.89 6.31 1.23
N VAL A 137 -0.64 5.31 0.38
CA VAL A 137 0.37 5.38 -0.68
C VAL A 137 -0.32 5.66 -2.02
N VAL A 138 -0.17 6.87 -2.54
CA VAL A 138 -0.82 7.30 -3.79
C VAL A 138 0.05 6.94 -4.99
N GLN A 139 -0.39 6.00 -5.81
CA GLN A 139 0.38 5.45 -6.93
C GLN A 139 0.29 6.35 -8.16
N SER A 140 1.42 6.90 -8.62
CA SER A 140 1.51 7.75 -9.80
C SER A 140 1.88 7.02 -11.10
N TYR A 141 1.61 5.73 -11.15
CA TYR A 141 2.01 4.86 -12.25
C TYR A 141 0.90 3.85 -12.56
N GLN A 142 0.89 3.35 -13.79
CA GLN A 142 0.04 2.25 -14.22
C GLN A 142 0.89 1.18 -14.88
N GLY A 143 0.81 -0.05 -14.37
CA GLY A 143 1.66 -1.15 -14.81
C GLY A 143 3.14 -0.87 -14.56
N ARG A 144 3.89 -0.55 -15.62
CA ARG A 144 5.34 -0.34 -15.58
C ARG A 144 5.75 1.10 -15.87
N HIS A 145 4.79 2.02 -16.03
CA HIS A 145 5.04 3.37 -16.50
C HIS A 145 4.37 4.41 -15.61
N THR A 146 5.07 5.52 -15.35
CA THR A 146 4.48 6.71 -14.72
C THR A 146 3.27 7.17 -15.56
N VAL A 147 2.18 7.54 -14.91
CA VAL A 147 1.00 8.11 -15.57
C VAL A 147 1.40 9.40 -16.29
N ALA A 148 0.94 9.59 -17.52
CA ALA A 148 1.19 10.80 -18.26
C ALA A 148 0.64 12.01 -17.50
N ASN A 149 1.43 13.09 -17.42
CA ASN A 149 1.07 14.31 -16.71
C ASN A 149 0.69 14.11 -15.23
N TYR A 150 1.29 13.12 -14.54
CA TYR A 150 0.98 12.86 -13.13
C TYR A 150 1.18 14.08 -12.21
N GLN A 151 2.05 15.01 -12.59
CA GLN A 151 2.28 16.26 -11.86
C GLN A 151 1.01 17.10 -11.70
N ASP A 152 0.07 17.01 -12.65
CA ASP A 152 -1.20 17.76 -12.62
C ASP A 152 -2.12 17.29 -11.48
N TYR A 153 -1.85 16.11 -10.91
CA TYR A 153 -2.62 15.51 -9.82
C TYR A 153 -2.02 15.83 -8.45
N LEU A 154 -0.74 16.19 -8.37
CA LEU A 154 -0.04 16.42 -7.10
C LEU A 154 -0.62 17.57 -6.26
N PRO A 155 -1.07 18.70 -6.84
CA PRO A 155 -1.70 19.76 -6.05
C PRO A 155 -2.92 19.29 -5.25
N ALA A 156 -3.68 18.32 -5.75
CA ALA A 156 -4.84 17.79 -5.03
C ALA A 156 -4.44 17.02 -3.75
N LEU A 157 -3.24 16.43 -3.73
CA LEU A 157 -2.72 15.67 -2.58
C LEU A 157 -2.37 16.59 -1.39
N SER A 158 -2.12 17.87 -1.62
CA SER A 158 -1.91 18.86 -0.55
C SER A 158 -3.12 18.97 0.41
N ARG A 159 -4.31 18.57 -0.06
CA ARG A 159 -5.56 18.60 0.72
C ARG A 159 -5.77 17.36 1.58
N LEU A 160 -4.89 16.35 1.48
CA LEU A 160 -4.95 15.17 2.33
C LEU A 160 -4.60 15.53 3.79
N ARG A 161 -5.36 14.95 4.70
CA ARG A 161 -5.24 15.07 6.16
C ARG A 161 -4.97 13.72 6.83
N ILE A 162 -4.58 12.73 6.04
CA ILE A 162 -4.09 11.42 6.47
C ILE A 162 -2.61 11.34 6.09
N PRO A 163 -1.74 10.74 6.92
CA PRO A 163 -0.36 10.50 6.53
C PRO A 163 -0.28 9.79 5.18
N PHE A 164 0.45 10.37 4.23
CA PHE A 164 0.52 9.82 2.89
C PHE A 164 1.91 9.84 2.29
N LYS A 165 2.13 8.97 1.31
CA LYS A 165 3.35 8.88 0.51
C LYS A 165 3.01 8.89 -0.96
N LEU A 166 3.95 9.34 -1.79
CA LEU A 166 3.85 9.23 -3.24
C LEU A 166 4.49 7.92 -3.71
N GLY A 167 3.71 7.08 -4.36
CA GLY A 167 4.11 5.81 -4.95
C GLY A 167 4.64 5.99 -6.37
N LEU A 168 5.92 5.74 -6.58
CA LEU A 168 6.62 5.83 -7.86
C LEU A 168 6.93 4.42 -8.39
N VAL A 169 6.93 4.21 -9.70
CA VAL A 169 7.45 2.96 -10.28
C VAL A 169 8.96 3.03 -10.47
N GLN A 170 9.66 1.91 -10.27
CA GLN A 170 11.09 1.81 -10.57
C GLN A 170 11.36 2.19 -12.03
N ASN A 171 12.34 3.07 -12.25
CA ASN A 171 12.71 3.63 -13.55
C ASN A 171 11.60 4.46 -14.24
N GLY A 172 10.55 4.84 -13.51
CA GLY A 172 9.53 5.75 -14.02
C GLY A 172 10.05 7.17 -14.22
N SER A 173 9.44 7.90 -15.15
CA SER A 173 9.63 9.34 -15.32
C SER A 173 9.27 10.08 -14.02
N ARG A 174 10.03 11.12 -13.70
CA ARG A 174 9.84 11.94 -12.49
C ARG A 174 9.97 13.43 -12.80
N ASP A 175 9.03 14.20 -12.30
CA ASP A 175 9.12 15.64 -12.12
C ASP A 175 9.46 15.93 -10.65
N ARG A 176 10.75 16.04 -10.37
CA ARG A 176 11.22 16.28 -8.99
C ARG A 176 10.78 17.64 -8.46
N GLN A 177 10.58 18.64 -9.32
CA GLN A 177 10.16 19.97 -8.89
C GLN A 177 8.71 19.93 -8.41
N ALA A 178 7.82 19.27 -9.15
CA ALA A 178 6.45 19.08 -8.73
C ALA A 178 6.34 18.21 -7.46
N GLU A 179 7.13 17.13 -7.37
CA GLU A 179 7.16 16.27 -6.19
C GLU A 179 7.59 17.00 -4.91
N MET A 180 8.54 17.94 -5.00
CA MET A 180 9.01 18.72 -3.84
C MET A 180 7.92 19.58 -3.21
N GLN A 181 6.89 19.98 -3.97
CA GLN A 181 5.76 20.76 -3.45
C GLN A 181 4.95 19.97 -2.40
N LEU A 182 5.00 18.63 -2.43
CA LEU A 182 4.33 17.81 -1.41
C LEU A 182 4.92 18.00 -0.01
N ASN A 183 6.16 18.48 0.10
CA ASN A 183 6.81 18.75 1.40
C ASN A 183 6.10 19.86 2.19
N ASP A 184 5.28 20.68 1.53
CA ASP A 184 4.49 21.72 2.21
C ASP A 184 3.33 21.13 3.01
N SER A 185 2.93 19.88 2.75
CA SER A 185 1.90 19.19 3.52
C SER A 185 2.47 18.60 4.81
N PRO A 186 1.88 18.89 5.98
CA PRO A 186 2.29 18.29 7.25
C PRO A 186 1.98 16.79 7.32
N TYR A 187 1.22 16.25 6.37
CA TYR A 187 0.85 14.84 6.28
C TYR A 187 1.71 14.05 5.29
N TYR A 188 2.57 14.71 4.50
CA TYR A 188 3.45 14.00 3.58
C TYR A 188 4.57 13.28 4.34
N ARG A 189 4.85 12.03 3.95
CA ARG A 189 5.82 11.13 4.60
C ARG A 189 6.85 10.57 3.61
N GLY A 190 7.00 11.20 2.45
CA GLY A 190 7.99 10.86 1.44
C GLY A 190 7.48 9.93 0.34
N THR A 191 8.39 9.19 -0.29
CA THR A 191 8.08 8.37 -1.47
C THR A 191 8.24 6.88 -1.20
N VAL A 192 7.42 6.07 -1.87
CA VAL A 192 7.60 4.61 -1.98
C VAL A 192 7.96 4.29 -3.43
N VAL A 193 8.96 3.45 -3.66
CA VAL A 193 9.31 2.98 -5.01
C VAL A 193 8.84 1.54 -5.18
N PHE A 194 7.94 1.32 -6.11
CA PHE A 194 7.42 0.02 -6.51
C PHE A 194 8.40 -0.65 -7.46
N MET A 195 9.02 -1.71 -6.95
CA MET A 195 10.07 -2.45 -7.64
C MET A 195 9.48 -3.31 -8.75
N LEU A 196 10.04 -3.22 -9.95
CA LEU A 196 9.61 -4.05 -11.06
C LEU A 196 10.38 -5.37 -11.02
N ASN A 197 9.66 -6.48 -11.20
CA ASN A 197 10.34 -7.73 -11.52
C ASN A 197 11.15 -7.55 -12.80
N PRO A 198 12.38 -8.10 -12.86
CA PRO A 198 13.16 -8.11 -14.09
C PRO A 198 12.30 -8.72 -15.19
N ALA A 199 12.32 -8.10 -16.38
CA ALA A 199 11.58 -8.64 -17.51
C ALA A 199 12.01 -10.09 -17.71
N ARG A 200 11.03 -11.01 -17.80
CA ARG A 200 11.32 -12.38 -18.25
C ARG A 200 11.95 -12.23 -19.64
N ARG A 201 13.24 -12.56 -19.75
CA ARG A 201 13.88 -12.78 -21.04
C ARG A 201 13.34 -14.06 -21.66
#